data_AF-A0A396HE92-F1
#
_entry.id   AF-A0A396HE92-F1
#
_cell.length_a   1.000
_cell.length_b   1.000
_cell.length_c   1.000
_cell.angle_alpha   90.00
_cell.angle_beta   90.00
_cell.angle_gamma   90.00
#
_symmetry.space_group_name_H-M   'P 1'
#
loop_
_entity.id
_entity.type
_entity.pdbx_description
1 polymer ?
#
loop_
_entity_poly.entity_id
_entity_poly.type
_entity_poly.pdbx_seq_one_letter_code
_entity_poly.pdbx_strand_id
1 'polypeptide(L)'
;MCCFFLQISNPKKLMAFTTSILAEKKNKILFILGATGTGKTKLSINLGTRYPAEIINSDKIQVYKGLHIVTNKVPESERCSIPHHLLGIIDDPEYDFTMNDFCKNVLESIDLIIGNGRLPIIVGGSNSYIKKLVEEPTIAFLSKYDCFFIWVDVSLPTLFQYVGKRVDEMVESGMVDEIREYYAPGADNSKGIRRAIGVPELDSFFQIEKKNDIDDAQKEKILAEAIRKTKQNTCILVHVLVIFGYQTIN
;
A
#
# COMPACT_ATOMS: atom_id res chain seq x y z
N MET A 1 2.16 21.92 -10.65
CA MET A 1 3.64 21.92 -10.74
C MET A 1 4.14 20.84 -9.79
N CYS A 2 4.32 19.60 -10.28
CA CYS A 2 4.85 18.51 -9.45
C CYS A 2 6.35 18.71 -9.30
N CYS A 3 6.81 19.09 -8.11
CA CYS A 3 8.22 19.06 -7.77
C CYS A 3 8.66 17.60 -7.64
N PHE A 4 9.40 17.09 -8.63
CA PHE A 4 10.18 15.87 -8.48
C PHE A 4 11.42 16.22 -7.64
N PHE A 5 11.38 15.97 -6.34
CA PHE A 5 12.59 15.95 -5.53
C PHE A 5 13.25 14.58 -5.71
N LEU A 6 14.20 14.51 -6.65
CA LEU A 6 15.20 13.46 -6.71
C LEU A 6 16.31 13.85 -5.72
N GLN A 7 16.10 13.61 -4.42
CA GLN A 7 17.15 13.86 -3.44
C GLN A 7 18.12 12.66 -3.46
N ILE A 8 19.16 12.77 -4.30
CA ILE A 8 20.33 11.88 -4.22
C ILE A 8 21.08 12.27 -2.95
N SER A 9 20.74 11.62 -1.84
CA SER A 9 21.45 11.79 -0.58
C SER A 9 22.79 11.05 -0.64
N ASN A 10 23.84 11.83 -0.93
CA ASN A 10 25.25 11.69 -0.51
C ASN A 10 26.27 11.00 -1.46
N PRO A 11 27.02 11.75 -2.29
CA PRO A 11 28.07 11.24 -3.18
C PRO A 11 29.48 11.14 -2.55
N LYS A 12 29.63 11.12 -1.22
CA LYS A 12 30.96 11.19 -0.57
C LYS A 12 31.27 9.98 0.32
N LYS A 13 31.60 8.86 -0.31
CA LYS A 13 32.54 7.84 0.22
C LYS A 13 33.01 6.93 -0.94
N LEU A 14 33.69 7.53 -1.91
CA LEU A 14 34.44 6.79 -2.93
C LEU A 14 35.93 6.86 -2.54
N MET A 15 36.36 5.97 -1.64
CA MET A 15 37.78 5.62 -1.56
C MET A 15 38.05 4.66 -2.71
N ALA A 16 38.85 5.12 -3.67
CA ALA A 16 39.31 4.32 -4.78
C ALA A 16 40.22 3.20 -4.24
N PHE A 17 39.74 1.96 -4.31
CA PHE A 17 40.61 0.78 -4.41
C PHE A 17 40.50 0.27 -5.83
N THR A 18 41.56 0.49 -6.60
CA THR A 18 41.79 -0.14 -7.89
C THR A 18 42.00 -1.64 -7.69
N THR A 19 40.95 -2.41 -7.95
CA THR A 19 41.09 -3.80 -8.39
C THR A 19 40.03 -4.02 -9.47
N SER A 20 40.46 -4.26 -10.70
CA SER A 20 39.60 -4.60 -11.82
C SER A 20 38.93 -5.95 -11.57
N ILE A 21 37.73 -5.92 -10.99
CA ILE A 21 36.76 -7.00 -11.04
C ILE A 21 35.64 -6.45 -11.91
N LEU A 22 35.25 -7.19 -12.95
CA LEU A 22 34.09 -6.87 -13.77
C LEU A 22 32.95 -6.47 -12.82
N ALA A 23 32.54 -5.20 -12.82
CA ALA A 23 31.45 -4.76 -11.96
C ALA A 23 30.21 -5.56 -12.39
N GLU A 24 29.82 -6.55 -11.58
CA GLU A 24 28.65 -7.36 -11.86
C GLU A 24 27.47 -6.41 -12.04
N LYS A 25 26.84 -6.49 -13.21
CA LYS A 25 25.70 -5.64 -13.54
C LYS A 25 24.54 -6.04 -12.64
N LYS A 26 24.31 -5.27 -11.59
CA LYS A 26 23.19 -5.51 -10.68
C LYS A 26 21.87 -5.35 -11.41
N ASN A 27 20.89 -6.17 -11.01
CA ASN A 27 19.54 -6.02 -11.51
C ASN A 27 18.90 -4.76 -10.94
N LYS A 28 18.10 -4.08 -11.76
CA LYS A 28 17.44 -2.82 -11.38
C LYS A 28 16.11 -3.10 -10.72
N ILE A 29 15.83 -2.39 -9.62
CA ILE A 29 14.54 -2.45 -8.92
C ILE A 29 14.01 -1.02 -8.80
N LEU A 30 12.74 -0.82 -9.18
CA LEU A 30 12.08 0.47 -9.05
C LEU A 30 11.12 0.46 -7.86
N PHE A 31 11.22 1.46 -7.00
CA PHE A 31 10.30 1.71 -5.89
C PHE A 31 9.45 2.94 -6.18
N ILE A 32 8.14 2.82 -6.01
CA ILE A 32 7.18 3.94 -6.09
C ILE A 32 6.49 4.06 -4.74
N LEU A 33 6.87 5.08 -3.99
CA LEU A 33 6.50 5.30 -2.60
C LEU A 33 5.72 6.60 -2.43
N GLY A 34 5.04 6.76 -1.28
CA GLY A 34 4.24 7.93 -0.96
C GLY A 34 2.93 7.58 -0.23
N ALA A 35 2.24 8.60 0.29
CA ALA A 35 1.00 8.42 1.05
C ALA A 35 -0.15 7.82 0.22
N THR A 36 -1.17 7.25 0.88
CA THR A 36 -2.38 6.78 0.18
C THR A 36 -3.04 7.95 -0.56
N GLY A 37 -3.59 7.70 -1.74
CA GLY A 37 -4.21 8.73 -2.58
C GLY A 37 -3.26 9.58 -3.43
N THR A 38 -1.93 9.43 -3.34
CA THR A 38 -0.98 10.22 -4.16
C THR A 38 -0.86 9.77 -5.63
N GLY A 39 -1.54 8.69 -6.04
CA GLY A 39 -1.53 8.22 -7.43
C GLY A 39 -0.44 7.21 -7.79
N LYS A 40 0.22 6.59 -6.81
CA LYS A 40 1.28 5.58 -7.01
C LYS A 40 0.91 4.46 -7.99
N THR A 41 -0.28 3.86 -7.81
CA THR A 41 -0.77 2.76 -8.65
C THR A 41 -0.96 3.19 -10.10
N LYS A 42 -1.49 4.40 -10.32
CA LYS A 42 -1.64 4.97 -11.67
C LYS A 42 -0.26 5.17 -12.33
N LEU A 43 0.72 5.65 -11.57
CA LEU A 43 2.09 5.82 -12.06
C LEU A 43 2.74 4.47 -12.40
N SER A 44 2.58 3.45 -11.54
CA SER A 44 3.17 2.13 -11.77
C SER A 44 2.60 1.45 -13.01
N ILE A 45 1.28 1.52 -13.22
CA ILE A 45 0.63 1.00 -14.42
C ILE A 45 1.11 1.77 -15.67
N ASN A 46 1.18 3.10 -15.60
CA ASN A 46 1.67 3.88 -16.73
C ASN A 46 3.11 3.52 -17.10
N LEU A 47 3.96 3.21 -16.13
CA LEU A 47 5.33 2.72 -16.38
C LEU A 47 5.32 1.28 -16.92
N GLY A 48 4.50 0.38 -16.38
CA GLY A 48 4.41 -1.01 -16.85
C GLY A 48 3.80 -1.16 -18.25
N THR A 49 3.05 -0.18 -18.74
CA THR A 49 2.64 -0.14 -20.17
C THR A 49 3.76 0.28 -21.12
N ARG A 50 4.82 0.94 -20.62
CA ARG A 50 5.93 1.47 -21.43
C ARG A 50 7.19 0.61 -21.35
N TYR A 51 7.35 -0.15 -20.29
CA TYR A 51 8.51 -1.02 -20.03
C TYR A 51 8.02 -2.43 -19.73
N PRO A 52 8.78 -3.48 -20.13
CA PRO A 52 8.48 -4.86 -19.75
C PRO A 52 8.68 -5.01 -18.24
N ALA A 53 7.62 -4.81 -17.46
CA ALA A 53 7.68 -4.70 -16.02
C ALA A 53 6.52 -5.43 -15.35
N GLU A 54 6.72 -5.79 -14.10
CA GLU A 54 5.70 -6.38 -13.24
C GLU A 54 5.66 -5.63 -11.91
N ILE A 55 4.48 -5.57 -11.30
CA ILE A 55 4.23 -4.76 -10.11
C ILE A 55 4.22 -5.67 -8.89
N ILE A 56 4.93 -5.30 -7.83
CA ILE A 56 4.91 -5.94 -6.52
C ILE A 56 4.23 -5.00 -5.54
N ASN A 57 3.09 -5.39 -4.99
CA ASN A 57 2.40 -4.60 -3.97
C ASN A 57 3.19 -4.58 -2.65
N SER A 58 3.31 -3.40 -2.04
CA SER A 58 3.88 -3.19 -0.70
C SER A 58 2.93 -2.51 0.27
N ASP A 59 1.63 -2.48 -0.01
CA ASP A 59 0.61 -2.17 0.98
C ASP A 59 0.23 -3.43 1.76
N LYS A 60 0.53 -3.44 3.08
CA LYS A 60 0.30 -4.57 3.97
C LYS A 60 -1.17 -4.97 4.13
N ILE A 61 -2.13 -4.10 3.78
CA ILE A 61 -3.56 -4.43 3.84
C ILE A 61 -4.04 -4.98 2.49
N GLN A 62 -3.42 -4.59 1.38
CA GLN A 62 -3.78 -5.09 0.06
C GLN A 62 -3.28 -6.52 -0.23
N VAL A 63 -2.44 -7.09 0.64
CA VAL A 63 -1.98 -8.48 0.51
C VAL A 63 -3.08 -9.51 0.75
N TYR A 64 -4.17 -9.16 1.43
CA TYR A 64 -5.26 -10.08 1.76
C TYR A 64 -6.34 -10.11 0.68
N LYS A 65 -6.98 -11.26 0.48
CA LYS A 65 -8.14 -11.43 -0.40
C LYS A 65 -9.38 -10.73 0.15
N GLY A 66 -10.31 -10.40 -0.76
CA GLY A 66 -11.53 -9.68 -0.42
C GLY A 66 -11.31 -8.19 -0.11
N LEU A 67 -12.38 -7.54 0.35
CA LEU A 67 -12.40 -6.13 0.74
C LEU A 67 -11.76 -5.20 -0.32
N HIS A 68 -12.07 -5.42 -1.59
CA HIS A 68 -11.46 -4.74 -2.73
C HIS A 68 -11.69 -3.23 -2.70
N ILE A 69 -12.91 -2.79 -2.36
CA ILE A 69 -13.31 -1.39 -2.28
C ILE A 69 -12.64 -0.73 -1.08
N VAL A 70 -12.87 -1.24 0.15
CA VAL A 70 -12.35 -0.62 1.38
C VAL A 70 -10.82 -0.59 1.43
N THR A 71 -10.15 -1.60 0.85
CA THR A 71 -8.68 -1.62 0.76
C THR A 71 -8.13 -0.93 -0.49
N ASN A 72 -8.99 -0.36 -1.33
CA ASN A 72 -8.63 0.41 -2.53
C ASN A 72 -7.69 -0.38 -3.47
N LYS A 73 -7.98 -1.67 -3.68
CA LYS A 73 -7.22 -2.52 -4.62
C LYS A 73 -7.53 -2.09 -6.04
N VAL A 74 -6.52 -2.07 -6.90
CA VAL A 74 -6.74 -1.81 -8.33
C VAL A 74 -7.53 -2.96 -8.96
N PRO A 75 -8.67 -2.69 -9.61
CA PRO A 75 -9.47 -3.72 -10.27
C PRO A 75 -8.70 -4.30 -11.45
N GLU A 76 -8.97 -5.57 -11.79
CA GLU A 76 -8.25 -6.28 -12.85
C GLU A 76 -8.33 -5.59 -14.21
N SER A 77 -9.48 -4.99 -14.52
CA SER A 77 -9.73 -4.21 -15.74
C SER A 77 -8.77 -3.02 -15.90
N GLU A 78 -8.29 -2.44 -14.78
CA GLU A 78 -7.39 -1.29 -14.80
C GLU A 78 -5.91 -1.68 -14.78
N ARG A 79 -5.58 -2.97 -14.61
CA ARG A 79 -4.19 -3.45 -14.53
C ARG A 79 -3.48 -3.50 -15.89
N CYS A 80 -4.19 -3.27 -17.00
CA CYS A 80 -3.63 -3.28 -18.36
C CYS A 80 -2.81 -4.55 -18.69
N SER A 81 -3.26 -5.72 -18.20
CA SER A 81 -2.55 -7.02 -18.33
C SER A 81 -1.14 -7.07 -17.70
N ILE A 82 -0.81 -6.11 -16.83
CA ILE A 82 0.46 -6.10 -16.08
C ILE A 82 0.31 -7.04 -14.87
N PRO A 83 1.19 -8.05 -14.72
CA PRO A 83 1.17 -8.92 -13.54
C PRO A 83 1.36 -8.11 -12.26
N HIS A 84 0.52 -8.42 -11.26
CA HIS A 84 0.59 -7.87 -9.92
C HIS A 84 0.86 -8.99 -8.92
N HIS A 85 1.96 -8.87 -8.18
CA HIS A 85 2.37 -9.76 -7.11
C HIS A 85 1.98 -9.18 -5.75
N LEU A 86 1.82 -10.04 -4.74
CA LEU A 86 1.49 -9.67 -3.36
C LEU A 86 0.18 -8.85 -3.23
N LEU A 87 -0.75 -9.02 -4.18
CA LEU A 87 -2.06 -8.36 -4.19
C LEU A 87 -3.15 -9.42 -4.04
N GLY A 88 -3.73 -9.54 -2.85
CA GLY A 88 -4.74 -10.56 -2.56
C GLY A 88 -4.19 -12.00 -2.57
N ILE A 89 -3.04 -12.23 -1.94
CA ILE A 89 -2.39 -13.55 -1.82
C ILE A 89 -2.70 -14.28 -0.51
N ILE A 90 -3.19 -13.56 0.52
CA ILE A 90 -3.52 -14.15 1.83
C ILE A 90 -5.02 -14.36 1.95
N ASP A 91 -5.41 -15.61 2.21
CA ASP A 91 -6.83 -16.01 2.29
C ASP A 91 -7.36 -15.90 3.71
N ASP A 92 -6.53 -16.21 4.69
CA ASP A 92 -6.90 -16.14 6.10
C ASP A 92 -7.02 -14.66 6.54
N PRO A 93 -8.24 -14.23 6.91
CA PRO A 93 -8.50 -12.86 7.32
C PRO A 93 -7.82 -12.43 8.63
N GLU A 94 -7.47 -13.39 9.49
CA GLU A 94 -6.89 -13.17 10.81
C GLU A 94 -5.38 -13.39 10.84
N TYR A 95 -4.82 -13.97 9.77
CA TYR A 95 -3.38 -14.15 9.63
C TYR A 95 -2.68 -12.79 9.67
N ASP A 96 -1.72 -12.63 10.58
CA ASP A 96 -0.93 -11.41 10.67
C ASP A 96 0.27 -11.48 9.73
N PHE A 97 0.10 -10.95 8.52
CA PHE A 97 1.19 -10.80 7.56
C PHE A 97 2.31 -9.93 8.15
N THR A 98 3.49 -10.51 8.35
CA THR A 98 4.62 -9.85 9.02
C THR A 98 5.59 -9.18 8.03
N MET A 99 6.53 -8.38 8.54
CA MET A 99 7.61 -7.83 7.73
C MET A 99 8.54 -8.92 7.17
N ASN A 100 8.71 -10.04 7.88
CA ASN A 100 9.53 -11.15 7.39
C ASN A 100 8.82 -11.88 6.24
N ASP A 101 7.50 -12.07 6.34
CA ASP A 101 6.70 -12.62 5.24
C ASP A 101 6.80 -11.71 4.02
N PHE A 102 6.69 -10.39 4.22
CA PHE A 102 6.89 -9.43 3.15
C PHE A 102 8.26 -9.56 2.49
N CYS A 103 9.35 -9.54 3.26
CA CYS A 103 10.70 -9.66 2.71
C CYS A 103 10.86 -10.95 1.89
N LYS A 104 10.39 -12.08 2.42
CA LYS A 104 10.43 -13.37 1.72
C LYS A 104 9.67 -13.31 0.39
N ASN A 105 8.39 -12.93 0.42
CA ASN A 105 7.53 -12.90 -0.77
C ASN A 105 8.02 -11.90 -1.83
N VAL A 106 8.56 -10.75 -1.42
CA VAL A 106 9.14 -9.77 -2.35
C VAL A 106 10.39 -10.33 -3.02
N LEU A 107 11.29 -10.97 -2.28
CA LEU A 107 12.51 -11.56 -2.86
C LEU A 107 12.16 -12.66 -3.87
N GLU A 108 11.22 -13.55 -3.53
CA GLU A 108 10.72 -14.59 -4.43
C GLU A 108 10.10 -13.99 -5.71
N SER A 109 9.32 -12.90 -5.57
CA SER A 109 8.72 -12.20 -6.72
C SER A 109 9.79 -11.52 -7.58
N ILE A 110 10.80 -10.89 -6.96
CA ILE A 110 11.92 -10.26 -7.68
C ILE A 110 12.66 -11.31 -8.53
N ASP A 111 12.98 -12.47 -7.95
CA ASP A 111 13.69 -13.54 -8.64
C ASP A 111 12.89 -14.05 -9.85
N LEU A 112 11.57 -14.24 -9.69
CA LEU A 112 10.66 -14.62 -10.77
C LEU A 112 10.64 -13.56 -11.90
N ILE A 113 10.45 -12.29 -11.55
CA ILE A 113 10.30 -11.20 -12.52
C ILE A 113 11.61 -10.99 -13.31
N ILE A 114 12.75 -11.02 -12.61
CA ILE A 114 14.08 -10.92 -13.24
C ILE A 114 14.34 -12.14 -14.13
N GLY A 115 13.98 -13.35 -13.68
CA GLY A 115 14.08 -14.58 -14.46
C GLY A 115 13.28 -14.51 -15.77
N ASN A 116 12.16 -13.78 -15.76
CA ASN A 116 11.35 -13.49 -16.95
C ASN A 116 11.88 -12.31 -17.79
N GLY A 117 13.04 -11.72 -17.45
CA GLY A 117 13.65 -10.60 -18.15
C GLY A 117 12.89 -9.28 -17.99
N ARG A 118 12.11 -9.12 -16.93
CA ARG A 118 11.25 -7.96 -16.68
C ARG A 118 11.77 -7.11 -15.52
N LEU A 119 11.32 -5.86 -15.46
CA LEU A 119 11.65 -4.91 -14.38
C LEU A 119 10.68 -5.10 -13.19
N PRO A 120 11.18 -5.41 -11.99
CA PRO A 120 10.37 -5.37 -10.78
C PRO A 120 10.08 -3.93 -10.36
N ILE A 121 8.80 -3.60 -10.19
CA ILE A 121 8.33 -2.30 -9.67
C ILE A 121 7.59 -2.54 -8.35
N ILE A 122 8.20 -2.15 -7.23
CA ILE A 122 7.60 -2.25 -5.89
C ILE A 122 6.79 -0.98 -5.59
N VAL A 123 5.50 -1.13 -5.30
CA VAL A 123 4.54 -0.03 -5.20
C VAL A 123 3.69 -0.17 -3.94
N GLY A 124 3.65 0.87 -3.11
CA GLY A 124 2.81 0.85 -1.91
C GLY A 124 3.21 1.88 -0.86
N GLY A 125 2.52 1.82 0.29
CA GLY A 125 2.63 2.81 1.36
C GLY A 125 3.13 2.28 2.70
N SER A 126 3.43 0.98 2.83
CA SER A 126 3.91 0.42 4.11
C SER A 126 5.42 0.64 4.25
N ASN A 127 5.84 1.88 4.50
CA ASN A 127 7.25 2.28 4.53
C ASN A 127 8.09 1.48 5.53
N SER A 128 7.51 1.02 6.65
CA SER A 128 8.23 0.18 7.61
C SER A 128 8.63 -1.19 7.03
N TYR A 129 7.84 -1.74 6.11
CA TYR A 129 8.11 -3.00 5.42
C TYR A 129 9.22 -2.81 4.38
N ILE A 130 9.16 -1.70 3.64
CA ILE A 130 10.22 -1.30 2.70
C ILE A 130 11.53 -1.04 3.43
N LYS A 131 11.48 -0.34 4.57
CA LYS A 131 12.65 -0.07 5.42
C LYS A 131 13.30 -1.37 5.87
N LYS A 132 12.50 -2.32 6.40
CA LYS A 132 13.00 -3.65 6.76
C LYS A 132 13.66 -4.35 5.56
N LEU A 133 13.00 -4.39 4.40
CA LEU A 133 13.55 -5.02 3.19
C LEU A 133 14.91 -4.44 2.78
N VAL A 134 15.01 -3.11 2.78
CA VAL A 134 16.18 -2.39 2.23
C VAL A 134 17.35 -2.35 3.22
N GLU A 135 17.07 -2.17 4.51
CA GLU A 135 18.09 -1.92 5.55
C GLU A 135 18.51 -3.19 6.31
N GLU A 136 17.75 -4.28 6.24
CA GLU A 136 18.07 -5.50 6.98
C GLU A 136 19.42 -6.10 6.54
N PRO A 137 20.44 -6.16 7.43
CA PRO A 137 21.77 -6.61 7.07
C PRO A 137 21.81 -8.04 6.53
N THR A 138 20.93 -8.92 7.03
CA THR A 138 20.85 -10.31 6.57
C THR A 138 20.29 -10.45 5.15
N ILE A 139 19.47 -9.49 4.69
CA ILE A 139 18.97 -9.43 3.31
C ILE A 139 20.02 -8.81 2.40
N ALA A 140 20.76 -7.80 2.89
CA ALA A 140 21.76 -7.04 2.15
C ALA A 140 21.23 -6.52 0.80
N PHE A 141 20.00 -5.97 0.79
CA PHE A 141 19.27 -5.67 -0.44
C PHE A 141 20.03 -4.72 -1.39
N LEU A 142 20.59 -3.63 -0.85
CA LEU A 142 21.34 -2.64 -1.62
C LEU A 142 22.68 -3.16 -2.15
N SER A 143 23.23 -4.24 -1.58
CA SER A 143 24.41 -4.89 -2.13
C SER A 143 24.05 -5.75 -3.35
N LYS A 144 22.82 -6.28 -3.43
CA LYS A 144 22.33 -7.16 -4.50
C LYS A 144 21.74 -6.41 -5.69
N TYR A 145 21.09 -5.27 -5.47
CA TYR A 145 20.27 -4.60 -6.48
C TYR A 145 20.59 -3.11 -6.65
N ASP A 146 20.44 -2.62 -7.89
CA ASP A 146 20.45 -1.18 -8.20
C ASP A 146 19.04 -0.62 -8.01
N CYS A 147 18.83 0.08 -6.90
CA CYS A 147 17.51 0.56 -6.48
C CYS A 147 17.27 2.00 -6.91
N PHE A 148 16.12 2.25 -7.53
CA PHE A 148 15.64 3.58 -7.90
C PHE A 148 14.38 3.90 -7.08
N PHE A 149 14.36 5.05 -6.42
CA PHE A 149 13.22 5.45 -5.58
C PHE A 149 12.52 6.66 -6.19
N ILE A 150 11.21 6.53 -6.41
CA ILE A 150 10.32 7.61 -6.78
C ILE A 150 9.39 7.86 -5.61
N TRP A 151 9.50 9.03 -5.00
CA TRP A 151 8.57 9.49 -3.97
C TRP A 151 7.52 10.39 -4.61
N VAL A 152 6.25 9.98 -4.53
CA VAL A 152 5.12 10.76 -5.04
C VAL A 152 4.51 11.55 -3.90
N ASP A 153 4.77 12.85 -3.90
CA ASP A 153 4.34 13.79 -2.86
C ASP A 153 3.21 14.71 -3.33
N VAL A 154 2.32 15.04 -2.40
CA VAL A 154 1.19 15.96 -2.61
C VAL A 154 0.96 16.71 -1.30
N SER A 155 0.60 17.99 -1.39
CA SER A 155 0.34 18.80 -0.18
C SER A 155 -0.77 18.20 0.69
N LEU A 156 -0.60 18.26 2.01
CA LEU A 156 -1.58 17.73 2.96
C LEU A 156 -3.00 18.29 2.77
N PRO A 157 -3.22 19.60 2.55
CA PRO A 157 -4.58 20.12 2.33
C PRO A 157 -5.27 19.49 1.12
N THR A 158 -4.53 19.31 0.02
CA THR A 158 -5.07 18.66 -1.20
C THR A 158 -5.31 17.18 -0.96
N LEU A 159 -4.40 16.47 -0.27
CA LEU A 159 -4.60 15.06 0.06
C LEU A 159 -5.80 14.84 0.98
N PHE A 160 -5.99 15.66 2.01
CA PHE A 160 -7.12 15.51 2.93
C PHE A 160 -8.46 15.67 2.22
N GLN A 161 -8.58 16.66 1.32
CA GLN A 161 -9.78 16.81 0.48
C GLN A 161 -9.98 15.59 -0.42
N TYR A 162 -8.91 15.14 -1.08
CA TYR A 162 -8.98 14.00 -2.00
C TYR A 162 -9.37 12.70 -1.29
N VAL A 163 -8.72 12.35 -0.18
CA VAL A 163 -9.02 11.08 0.51
C VAL A 163 -10.39 11.09 1.18
N GLY A 164 -10.86 12.25 1.64
CA GLY A 164 -12.24 12.41 2.13
C GLY A 164 -13.25 12.13 1.03
N LYS A 165 -13.09 12.76 -0.14
CA LYS A 165 -13.94 12.52 -1.32
C LYS A 165 -13.85 11.07 -1.78
N ARG A 166 -12.67 10.46 -1.75
CA ARG A 166 -12.48 9.06 -2.12
C ARG A 166 -13.31 8.12 -1.23
N VAL A 167 -13.40 8.40 0.08
CA VAL A 167 -14.26 7.61 0.98
C VAL A 167 -15.73 7.75 0.58
N ASP A 168 -16.17 8.94 0.15
CA ASP A 168 -17.53 9.10 -0.39
C ASP A 168 -17.75 8.23 -1.63
N GLU A 169 -16.83 8.30 -2.59
CA GLU A 169 -16.87 7.47 -3.81
C GLU A 169 -16.85 5.97 -3.49
N MET A 170 -16.12 5.55 -2.45
CA MET A 170 -16.10 4.18 -1.96
C MET A 170 -17.46 3.76 -1.38
N VAL A 171 -18.09 4.62 -0.57
CA VAL A 171 -19.45 4.37 -0.04
C VAL A 171 -20.44 4.22 -1.19
N GLU A 172 -20.42 5.14 -2.16
CA GLU A 172 -21.26 5.09 -3.36
C GLU A 172 -21.02 3.81 -4.19
N SER A 173 -19.80 3.30 -4.18
CA SER A 173 -19.41 2.07 -4.87
C SER A 173 -19.75 0.78 -4.11
N GLY A 174 -20.38 0.87 -2.93
CA GLY A 174 -20.79 -0.30 -2.13
C GLY A 174 -19.81 -0.71 -1.04
N MET A 175 -18.94 0.18 -0.54
CA MET A 175 -18.02 -0.12 0.57
C MET A 175 -18.74 -0.67 1.81
N VAL A 176 -19.90 -0.12 2.15
CA VAL A 176 -20.67 -0.57 3.33
C VAL A 176 -21.18 -1.99 3.12
N ASP A 177 -21.63 -2.32 1.90
CA ASP A 177 -22.12 -3.65 1.55
C ASP A 177 -20.98 -4.68 1.56
N GLU A 178 -19.84 -4.33 0.98
CA GLU A 178 -18.64 -5.17 0.98
C GLU A 178 -18.19 -5.51 2.41
N ILE A 179 -18.16 -4.52 3.32
CA ILE A 179 -17.77 -4.76 4.70
C ILE A 179 -18.86 -5.54 5.45
N ARG A 180 -20.14 -5.32 5.13
CA ARG A 180 -21.25 -6.07 5.73
C ARG A 180 -21.17 -7.56 5.42
N GLU A 181 -20.88 -7.93 4.18
CA GLU A 181 -20.69 -9.34 3.78
C GLU A 181 -19.52 -9.99 4.52
N TYR A 182 -18.52 -9.18 4.86
CA TYR A 182 -17.32 -9.60 5.56
C TYR A 182 -17.45 -9.55 7.10
N TYR A 183 -18.51 -8.93 7.61
CA TYR A 183 -18.70 -8.67 9.03
C TYR A 183 -18.89 -9.97 9.81
N ALA A 184 -18.14 -10.11 10.92
CA ALA A 184 -18.24 -11.23 11.83
C ALA A 184 -18.39 -10.69 13.26
N PRO A 185 -19.55 -10.89 13.93
CA PRO A 185 -19.78 -10.41 15.29
C PRO A 185 -18.72 -10.94 16.26
N GLY A 186 -18.11 -10.04 17.03
CA GLY A 186 -17.09 -10.40 18.03
C GLY A 186 -15.70 -10.74 17.47
N ALA A 187 -15.49 -10.57 16.16
CA ALA A 187 -14.17 -10.76 15.57
C ALA A 187 -13.16 -9.70 16.02
N ASP A 188 -11.88 -10.08 16.08
CA ASP A 188 -10.80 -9.20 16.49
C ASP A 188 -10.37 -8.28 15.33
N ASN A 189 -10.79 -7.01 15.39
CA ASN A 189 -10.43 -6.00 14.39
C ASN A 189 -8.98 -5.47 14.52
N SER A 190 -8.16 -6.03 15.42
CA SER A 190 -6.74 -5.68 15.56
C SER A 190 -5.79 -6.52 14.71
N LYS A 191 -6.30 -7.53 13.99
CA LYS A 191 -5.49 -8.50 13.23
C LYS A 191 -5.79 -8.52 11.74
N GLY A 192 -4.81 -9.01 10.99
CA GLY A 192 -4.95 -9.33 9.57
C GLY A 192 -5.52 -8.19 8.73
N ILE A 193 -6.50 -8.51 7.88
CA ILE A 193 -7.21 -7.55 7.02
C ILE A 193 -8.27 -6.75 7.79
N ARG A 194 -8.72 -7.23 8.96
CA ARG A 194 -9.75 -6.54 9.78
C ARG A 194 -9.29 -5.19 10.33
N ARG A 195 -7.98 -4.92 10.29
CA ARG A 195 -7.38 -3.60 10.55
C ARG A 195 -7.63 -2.56 9.46
N ALA A 196 -8.19 -2.94 8.31
CA ALA A 196 -8.46 -2.01 7.21
C ALA A 196 -9.34 -0.85 7.70
N ILE A 197 -8.90 0.39 7.46
CA ILE A 197 -9.68 1.60 7.81
C ILE A 197 -11.02 1.53 7.08
N GLY A 198 -12.11 1.62 7.83
CA GLY A 198 -13.48 1.36 7.39
C GLY A 198 -14.10 0.19 8.15
N VAL A 199 -13.34 -0.89 8.37
CA VAL A 199 -13.85 -2.10 9.04
C VAL A 199 -14.11 -1.86 10.52
N PRO A 200 -13.14 -1.40 11.35
CA PRO A 200 -13.42 -1.11 12.76
C PRO A 200 -14.46 0.00 12.96
N GLU A 201 -14.49 1.00 12.07
CA GLU A 201 -15.38 2.16 12.19
C GLU A 201 -16.85 1.78 11.99
N LEU A 202 -17.14 0.85 11.07
CA LEU A 202 -18.49 0.37 10.79
C LEU A 202 -18.97 -0.74 11.73
N ASP A 203 -18.09 -1.29 12.57
CA ASP A 203 -18.44 -2.37 13.52
C ASP A 203 -19.67 -2.01 14.38
N SER A 204 -19.67 -0.81 14.95
CA SER A 204 -20.77 -0.31 15.79
C SER A 204 -22.11 -0.19 15.04
N PHE A 205 -22.07 0.10 13.74
CA PHE A 205 -23.27 0.16 12.91
C PHE A 205 -23.82 -1.25 12.66
N PHE A 206 -22.97 -2.21 12.30
CA PHE A 206 -23.43 -3.58 12.04
C PHE A 206 -23.98 -4.30 13.28
N GLN A 207 -23.49 -3.97 14.48
CA GLN A 207 -24.04 -4.49 15.74
C GLN A 207 -25.51 -4.11 15.98
N ILE A 208 -25.94 -2.97 15.43
CA ILE A 208 -27.29 -2.43 15.64
C ILE A 208 -28.20 -2.56 14.42
N GLU A 209 -27.64 -2.82 13.24
CA GLU A 209 -28.36 -2.79 11.96
C GLU A 209 -29.60 -3.69 11.97
N LYS A 210 -29.46 -4.91 12.51
CA LYS A 210 -30.53 -5.92 12.60
C LYS A 210 -31.43 -5.79 13.83
N LYS A 211 -31.24 -4.75 14.66
CA LYS A 211 -32.06 -4.51 15.84
C LYS A 211 -33.37 -3.81 15.44
N ASN A 212 -34.50 -4.37 15.87
CA ASN A 212 -35.84 -3.87 15.54
C ASN A 212 -36.30 -2.74 16.48
N ASP A 213 -35.64 -2.58 17.63
CA ASP A 213 -35.91 -1.56 18.66
C ASP A 213 -35.25 -0.20 18.34
N ILE A 214 -34.44 -0.12 17.28
CA ILE A 214 -33.74 1.09 16.86
C ILE A 214 -34.39 1.59 15.58
N ASP A 215 -34.83 2.84 15.58
CA ASP A 215 -35.42 3.49 14.41
C ASP A 215 -34.40 3.74 13.29
N ASP A 216 -34.89 3.86 12.05
CA ASP A 216 -34.03 4.00 10.88
C ASP A 216 -33.23 5.32 10.88
N ALA A 217 -33.76 6.39 11.50
CA ALA A 217 -33.07 7.67 11.61
C ALA A 217 -31.84 7.58 12.54
N GLN A 218 -31.94 6.80 13.62
CA GLN A 218 -30.82 6.49 14.51
C GLN A 218 -29.77 5.65 13.80
N LYS A 219 -30.19 4.65 13.02
CA LYS A 219 -29.27 3.83 12.21
C LYS A 219 -28.51 4.67 11.20
N GLU A 220 -29.20 5.55 10.47
CA GLU A 220 -28.60 6.47 9.50
C GLU A 220 -27.58 7.40 10.16
N LYS A 221 -27.90 7.94 11.34
CA LYS A 221 -26.97 8.78 12.10
C LYS A 221 -25.70 8.04 12.51
N ILE A 222 -25.82 6.78 12.93
CA ILE A 222 -24.68 5.97 13.34
C ILE A 222 -23.81 5.57 12.14
N LEU A 223 -24.44 5.25 11.01
CA LEU A 223 -23.73 5.02 9.75
C LEU A 223 -22.95 6.26 9.29
N ALA A 224 -23.59 7.43 9.30
CA ALA A 224 -22.95 8.69 8.94
C ALA A 224 -21.74 9.01 9.83
N GLU A 225 -21.86 8.74 11.14
CA GLU A 225 -20.77 8.90 12.10
C GLU A 225 -19.61 7.91 11.85
N ALA A 226 -19.92 6.66 11.49
CA ALA A 226 -18.91 5.67 11.11
C ALA A 226 -18.13 6.13 9.86
N ILE A 227 -18.82 6.56 8.81
CA ILE A 227 -18.20 7.09 7.59
C ILE A 227 -17.34 8.32 7.89
N ARG A 228 -17.81 9.21 8.78
CA ARG A 228 -17.04 10.38 9.23
C ARG A 228 -15.74 9.97 9.91
N LYS A 229 -15.76 8.95 10.77
CA LYS A 229 -14.56 8.39 11.41
C LYS A 229 -13.61 7.76 10.40
N THR A 230 -14.13 7.02 9.41
CA THR A 230 -13.32 6.46 8.32
C THR A 230 -12.54 7.55 7.58
N LYS A 231 -13.18 8.68 7.27
CA LYS A 231 -12.50 9.84 6.65
C LYS A 231 -11.41 10.41 7.55
N GLN A 232 -11.70 10.61 8.84
CA GLN A 232 -10.74 11.14 9.81
C GLN A 232 -9.52 10.22 9.97
N ASN A 233 -9.74 8.93 10.15
CA ASN A 233 -8.66 7.95 10.30
C ASN A 233 -7.83 7.81 9.02
N THR A 234 -8.46 7.94 7.84
CA THR A 234 -7.74 8.01 6.56
C THR A 234 -6.83 9.24 6.50
N CYS A 235 -7.31 10.42 6.93
CA CYS A 235 -6.48 11.63 7.00
C CYS A 235 -5.33 11.49 8.00
N ILE A 236 -5.57 10.89 9.17
CA ILE A 236 -4.52 10.61 10.18
C ILE A 236 -3.45 9.69 9.56
N LEU A 237 -3.86 8.62 8.89
CA LEU A 237 -2.93 7.72 8.20
C LEU A 237 -2.09 8.46 7.16
N VAL A 238 -2.71 9.31 6.32
CA VAL A 238 -1.97 10.14 5.35
C VAL A 238 -0.95 11.01 6.04
N HIS A 239 -1.35 11.71 7.11
CA HIS A 239 -0.45 12.61 7.84
C HIS A 239 0.76 11.86 8.40
N VAL A 240 0.51 10.70 9.03
CA VAL A 240 1.56 9.79 9.53
C VAL A 240 2.47 9.34 8.38
N LEU A 241 1.92 8.87 7.26
CA LEU A 241 2.71 8.39 6.12
C LEU A 241 3.57 9.47 5.46
N VAL A 242 3.08 10.71 5.40
CA VAL A 242 3.86 11.85 4.89
C VAL A 242 5.02 12.16 5.83
N ILE A 243 4.76 12.27 7.14
CA ILE A 243 5.79 12.58 8.14
C ILE A 243 6.85 11.47 8.23
N PHE A 244 6.43 10.21 8.38
CA PHE A 244 7.34 9.06 8.42
C PHE A 244 8.04 8.84 7.08
N GLY A 245 7.39 9.20 5.97
CA GLY A 245 7.99 9.23 4.65
C GLY A 245 9.25 10.08 4.61
N TYR A 246 9.15 11.33 5.06
CA TYR A 246 10.31 12.22 5.15
C TYR A 246 11.40 11.70 6.08
N GLN A 247 11.05 10.98 7.15
CA GLN A 247 12.03 10.35 8.05
C GLN A 247 12.69 9.07 7.48
N THR A 248 12.11 8.47 6.44
CA THR A 248 12.66 7.26 5.80
C THR A 248 13.61 7.63 4.65
N ILE A 249 13.47 8.83 4.08
CA ILE A 249 14.30 9.33 2.97
C ILE A 249 15.53 10.10 3.46
N ASN A 250 15.44 10.74 4.64
CA ASN A 250 16.54 11.49 5.27
C ASN A 250 17.29 10.66 6.30
#